data_AF-A0A913ZSF1-F1
#
_entry.id   AF-A0A913ZSF1-F1
#
_cell.length_a   1.000
_cell.length_b   1.000
_cell.length_c   1.000
_cell.angle_alpha   90.00
_cell.angle_beta   90.00
_cell.angle_gamma   90.00
#
_symmetry.space_group_name_H-M   'P 1'
#
loop_
_entity.id
_entity.type
_entity.pdbx_description
1 polymer ?
#
loop_
_entity_poly.entity_id
_entity_poly.type
_entity_poly.pdbx_seq_one_letter_code
_entity_poly.pdbx_strand_id
1 'polypeptide(L)'
;MPMEGDGALCFTLKSRQDQVYKLIDDPVVGLTVSGRMASAYLTNHLPNGNETLPLVLDLLTFQYGSLEVSQDGIAIGPTVTLPWTGSWKVKAKGLKVSVRTGQQLTVRVGSDITLVIQKRVGNSSEYKRDFLGLEIKNGQGLSDQVDGIIGQFERREIRLDADSVSGEGDRRRGSLTVAGQRLDVCISERMDLREDRARECWWYADSNNILENPLRHYRT
;
A
#
# COMPACT_ATOMS: atom_id res chain seq x y z
N MET A 1 -21.96 -15.94 8.43
CA MET A 1 -20.89 -16.77 9.01
C MET A 1 -19.65 -16.46 8.20
N PRO A 2 -18.64 -15.77 8.75
CA PRO A 2 -17.38 -15.59 8.05
C PRO A 2 -16.67 -16.94 8.03
N MET A 3 -16.17 -17.35 6.86
CA MET A 3 -15.49 -18.62 6.69
C MET A 3 -14.14 -18.58 7.43
N GLU A 4 -13.80 -19.67 8.11
CA GLU A 4 -12.44 -19.95 8.57
C GLU A 4 -11.50 -19.91 7.35
N GLY A 5 -10.69 -18.86 7.25
CA GLY A 5 -9.76 -18.64 6.14
C GLY A 5 -9.34 -17.18 5.92
N ASP A 6 -10.13 -16.21 6.38
CA ASP A 6 -9.87 -14.79 6.14
C ASP A 6 -8.94 -14.18 7.21
N GLY A 7 -7.64 -14.43 7.09
CA GLY A 7 -6.60 -13.73 7.85
C GLY A 7 -5.96 -12.63 7.01
N ALA A 8 -5.76 -11.44 7.58
CA ALA A 8 -4.94 -10.40 6.94
C ALA A 8 -3.45 -10.66 7.21
N LEU A 9 -2.60 -10.49 6.21
CA LEU A 9 -1.14 -10.41 6.37
C LEU A 9 -0.74 -8.94 6.46
N CYS A 10 -0.03 -8.58 7.51
CA CYS A 10 0.54 -7.24 7.70
C CYS A 10 2.07 -7.28 7.63
N PHE A 11 2.65 -6.24 7.06
CA PHE A 11 4.09 -6.03 7.06
C PHE A 11 4.42 -4.53 7.03
N THR A 12 5.64 -4.19 7.45
CA THR A 12 6.24 -2.86 7.31
C THR A 12 7.48 -3.01 6.46
N LEU A 13 7.87 -1.94 5.75
CA LEU A 13 9.11 -1.87 5.01
C LEU A 13 10.09 -0.93 5.69
N LYS A 14 11.37 -1.33 5.76
CA LYS A 14 12.41 -0.33 6.03
C LYS A 14 12.57 0.51 4.79
N SER A 15 12.37 1.80 4.99
CA SER A 15 12.56 2.79 3.96
C SER A 15 13.42 3.93 4.46
N ARG A 16 13.83 4.78 3.52
CA ARG A 16 14.43 6.08 3.75
C ARG A 16 13.49 7.15 3.23
N GLN A 17 13.68 8.38 3.71
CA GLN A 17 12.97 9.53 3.17
C GLN A 17 13.36 9.73 1.70
N ASP A 18 12.40 10.20 0.90
CA ASP A 18 12.49 10.46 -0.54
C ASP A 18 12.74 9.22 -1.41
N GLN A 19 12.83 8.04 -0.79
CA GLN A 19 12.92 6.78 -1.51
C GLN A 19 11.62 6.51 -2.26
N VAL A 20 11.75 6.19 -3.54
CA VAL A 20 10.65 5.75 -4.40
C VAL A 20 10.69 4.24 -4.53
N TYR A 21 9.52 3.61 -4.48
CA TYR A 21 9.36 2.19 -4.74
C TYR A 21 8.32 1.93 -5.80
N LYS A 22 8.53 0.88 -6.59
CA LYS A 22 7.47 0.29 -7.40
C LYS A 22 6.52 -0.49 -6.49
N LEU A 23 5.31 0.05 -6.31
CA LEU A 23 4.25 -0.61 -5.57
C LEU A 23 3.62 -1.71 -6.43
N ILE A 24 3.36 -1.38 -7.69
CA ILE A 24 2.85 -2.30 -8.72
C ILE A 24 3.71 -2.09 -9.96
N ASP A 25 4.21 -3.16 -10.55
CA ASP A 25 4.93 -3.14 -11.83
C ASP A 25 4.45 -4.33 -12.67
N ASP A 26 3.69 -4.05 -13.72
CA ASP A 26 3.19 -5.05 -14.65
C ASP A 26 3.63 -4.69 -16.07
N PRO A 27 4.71 -5.30 -16.57
CA PRO A 27 5.26 -4.97 -17.89
C PRO A 27 4.35 -5.41 -19.04
N VAL A 28 3.50 -6.41 -18.84
CA VAL A 28 2.60 -6.93 -19.89
C VAL A 28 1.42 -5.98 -20.10
N VAL A 29 0.86 -5.46 -19.01
CA VAL A 29 -0.21 -4.45 -19.06
C VAL A 29 0.36 -3.04 -19.31
N GLY A 30 1.67 -2.86 -19.06
CA GLY A 30 2.34 -1.56 -19.12
C GLY A 30 1.94 -0.65 -17.95
N LEU A 31 1.59 -1.23 -16.81
CA LEU A 31 1.15 -0.51 -15.62
C LEU A 31 2.25 -0.49 -14.57
N THR A 32 2.84 0.67 -14.35
CA THR A 32 3.75 0.91 -13.22
C THR A 32 3.16 1.98 -12.33
N VAL A 33 3.01 1.65 -11.05
CA VAL A 33 2.59 2.54 -9.97
C VAL A 33 3.71 2.63 -8.95
N SER A 34 4.31 3.81 -8.84
CA SER A 34 5.38 4.09 -7.89
C SER A 34 4.89 4.94 -6.74
N GLY A 35 5.47 4.75 -5.56
CA GLY A 35 5.19 5.51 -4.35
C GLY A 35 6.46 6.10 -3.76
N ARG A 36 6.45 7.40 -3.44
CA ARG A 36 7.53 8.07 -2.70
C ARG A 36 7.21 8.07 -1.21
N MET A 37 8.25 7.82 -0.41
CA MET A 37 8.17 7.82 1.04
C MET A 37 8.62 9.15 1.62
N ALA A 38 7.82 9.73 2.50
CA ALA A 38 8.15 10.92 3.27
C ALA A 38 8.01 10.66 4.77
N SER A 39 8.62 11.53 5.59
CA SER A 39 8.39 11.53 7.04
C SER A 39 6.91 11.69 7.35
N ALA A 40 6.40 10.89 8.29
CA ALA A 40 5.04 11.04 8.82
C ALA A 40 4.84 12.36 9.58
N TYR A 41 5.92 13.06 9.92
CA TYR A 41 5.91 14.36 10.59
C TYR A 41 6.29 15.48 9.64
N LEU A 42 5.75 16.67 9.88
CA LEU A 42 6.13 17.88 9.15
C LEU A 42 7.61 18.22 9.42
N THR A 43 8.33 18.68 8.39
CA THR A 43 9.79 18.92 8.41
C THR A 43 10.26 19.85 9.53
N ASN A 44 9.39 20.76 9.98
CA ASN A 44 9.72 21.74 11.01
C ASN A 44 9.55 21.19 12.44
N HIS A 45 9.05 19.95 12.56
CA HIS A 45 8.76 19.26 13.81
C HIS A 45 9.29 17.82 13.78
N LEU A 46 10.37 17.58 13.03
CA LEU A 46 11.06 16.31 13.07
C LEU A 46 11.60 16.10 14.49
N PRO A 47 11.33 14.94 15.12
CA PRO A 47 11.98 14.55 16.37
C PRO A 47 13.51 14.75 16.28
N ASN A 48 14.12 15.27 17.34
CA ASN A 48 15.57 15.49 17.39
C ASN A 48 16.33 14.16 17.38
N GLY A 49 17.38 14.03 16.56
CA GLY A 49 18.37 12.95 16.67
C GLY A 49 18.20 11.75 15.72
N ASN A 50 18.96 10.67 15.99
CA ASN A 50 19.10 9.44 15.19
C ASN A 50 17.86 8.51 15.25
N GLU A 51 16.66 9.03 15.54
CA GLU A 51 15.45 8.22 15.62
C GLU A 51 14.98 7.78 14.22
N THR A 52 14.60 6.51 14.10
CA THR A 52 13.98 6.02 12.86
C THR A 52 12.56 6.57 12.77
N LEU A 53 12.36 7.50 11.85
CA LEU A 53 11.05 8.14 11.66
C LEU A 53 10.08 7.20 10.94
N PRO A 54 8.80 7.13 11.38
CA PRO A 54 7.75 6.52 10.57
C PRO A 54 7.66 7.21 9.21
N LEU A 55 7.57 6.42 8.15
CA LEU A 55 7.47 6.91 6.78
C LEU A 55 6.11 6.57 6.19
N VAL A 56 5.58 7.48 5.38
CA VAL A 56 4.27 7.40 4.74
C VAL A 56 4.36 7.76 3.26
N LEU A 57 3.40 7.31 2.46
CA LEU A 57 3.33 7.66 1.04
C LEU A 57 2.87 9.12 0.89
N ASP A 58 3.66 9.93 0.17
CA ASP A 58 3.33 11.33 -0.10
C ASP A 58 3.04 11.63 -1.57
N LEU A 59 3.57 10.80 -2.47
CA LEU A 59 3.36 10.90 -3.90
C LEU A 59 3.15 9.50 -4.48
N LEU A 60 2.12 9.35 -5.31
CA LEU A 60 1.91 8.21 -6.17
C LEU A 60 2.02 8.64 -7.63
N THR A 61 2.83 7.93 -8.40
CA THR A 61 3.03 8.20 -9.83
C THR A 61 2.65 6.98 -10.65
N PHE A 62 1.77 7.19 -11.62
CA PHE A 62 1.29 6.20 -12.56
C PHE A 62 1.89 6.52 -13.91
N GLN A 63 2.77 5.65 -14.42
CA GLN A 63 3.33 5.82 -15.75
C GLN A 63 2.22 5.77 -16.81
N TYR A 64 1.29 4.83 -16.65
CA TYR A 64 0.10 4.75 -17.47
C TYR A 64 -0.76 6.01 -17.26
N GLY A 65 -1.06 6.72 -18.34
CA GLY A 65 -1.86 7.94 -18.30
C GLY A 65 -1.21 9.18 -17.67
N SER A 66 0.06 9.11 -17.26
CA SER A 66 0.82 10.22 -16.66
C SER A 66 0.08 10.85 -15.49
N LEU A 67 -0.39 10.02 -14.55
CA LEU A 67 -1.15 10.45 -13.38
C LEU A 67 -0.22 10.57 -12.17
N GLU A 68 -0.24 11.72 -11.51
CA GLU A 68 0.44 11.97 -10.25
C GLU A 68 -0.59 12.35 -9.18
N VAL A 69 -0.45 11.78 -8.00
CA VAL A 69 -1.37 11.99 -6.89
C VAL A 69 -0.55 12.30 -5.65
N SER A 70 -0.76 13.49 -5.09
CA SER A 70 -0.15 13.92 -3.83
C SER A 70 -1.25 14.31 -2.83
N GLN A 71 -0.87 14.74 -1.62
CA GLN A 71 -1.84 15.27 -0.66
C GLN A 71 -2.45 16.60 -1.12
N ASP A 72 -1.76 17.33 -1.98
CA ASP A 72 -2.14 18.68 -2.44
C ASP A 72 -3.11 18.61 -3.63
N GLY A 73 -3.01 17.57 -4.45
CA GLY A 73 -3.88 17.43 -5.60
C GLY A 73 -3.58 16.23 -6.48
N ILE A 74 -4.27 16.20 -7.61
CA ILE A 74 -4.24 15.13 -8.58
C ILE A 74 -3.89 15.75 -9.94
N ALA A 75 -2.72 15.43 -10.49
CA ALA A 75 -2.27 15.90 -11.78
C ALA A 75 -2.41 14.78 -12.83
N ILE A 76 -2.96 15.11 -13.99
CA ILE A 76 -3.18 14.18 -15.10
C ILE A 76 -2.56 14.79 -16.36
N GLY A 77 -1.42 14.24 -16.77
CA GLY A 77 -0.61 14.82 -17.84
C GLY A 77 -0.14 16.23 -17.51
N PRO A 78 0.22 17.04 -18.52
CA PRO A 78 0.86 18.33 -18.31
C PRO A 78 -0.08 19.48 -17.95
N THR A 79 -1.40 19.31 -18.09
CA THR A 79 -2.34 20.44 -18.10
C THR A 79 -3.51 20.34 -17.14
N VAL A 80 -3.81 19.13 -16.63
CA VAL A 80 -5.00 18.93 -15.80
C VAL A 80 -4.56 18.74 -14.35
N THR A 81 -4.95 19.68 -13.49
CA THR A 81 -4.79 19.57 -12.04
C THR A 81 -6.15 19.65 -11.38
N LEU A 82 -6.46 18.66 -10.53
CA LEU A 82 -7.74 18.53 -9.83
C LEU A 82 -7.49 18.58 -8.31
N PRO A 83 -8.25 19.39 -7.56
CA PRO A 83 -8.19 19.36 -6.11
C PRO A 83 -8.97 18.17 -5.56
N TRP A 84 -8.59 17.72 -4.36
CA TRP A 84 -9.28 16.64 -3.64
C TRP A 84 -10.74 16.98 -3.27
N THR A 85 -11.05 18.25 -3.04
CA THR A 85 -12.34 18.73 -2.53
C THR A 85 -13.50 18.58 -3.51
N GLY A 86 -13.22 18.42 -4.81
CA GLY A 86 -14.25 18.29 -5.83
C GLY A 86 -14.64 16.84 -6.14
N SER A 87 -15.68 16.69 -6.97
CA SER A 87 -16.04 15.42 -7.58
C SER A 87 -15.77 15.50 -9.07
N TRP A 88 -14.88 14.65 -9.56
CA TRP A 88 -14.36 14.73 -10.92
C TRP A 88 -14.44 13.36 -11.58
N LYS A 89 -14.73 13.34 -12.87
CA LYS A 89 -14.59 12.15 -13.72
C LYS A 89 -13.82 12.55 -14.96
N VAL A 90 -12.60 12.04 -15.09
CA VAL A 90 -11.70 12.34 -16.20
C VAL A 90 -11.32 11.04 -16.89
N LYS A 91 -11.25 11.09 -18.22
CA LYS A 91 -10.69 10.01 -19.04
C LYS A 91 -9.40 10.52 -19.65
N ALA A 92 -8.29 9.82 -19.44
CA ALA A 92 -6.98 10.21 -19.96
C ALA A 92 -6.19 8.97 -20.38
N LYS A 93 -5.84 8.89 -21.68
CA LYS A 93 -5.00 7.82 -22.26
C LYS A 93 -5.34 6.40 -21.74
N GLY A 94 -6.63 6.02 -21.77
CA GLY A 94 -7.08 4.70 -21.30
C GLY A 94 -7.38 4.58 -19.80
N LEU A 95 -6.95 5.56 -18.97
CA LEU A 95 -7.40 5.67 -17.59
C LEU A 95 -8.79 6.28 -17.50
N LYS A 96 -9.62 5.72 -16.63
CA LYS A 96 -10.81 6.39 -16.09
C LYS A 96 -10.53 6.75 -14.65
N VAL A 97 -10.32 8.04 -14.40
CA VAL A 97 -10.02 8.60 -13.08
C VAL A 97 -11.31 9.21 -12.54
N SER A 98 -11.75 8.78 -11.36
CA SER A 98 -12.91 9.35 -10.70
C SER A 98 -12.61 9.68 -9.25
N VAL A 99 -12.71 10.96 -8.90
CA VAL A 99 -12.61 11.44 -7.52
C VAL A 99 -14.01 11.53 -6.97
N ARG A 100 -14.25 10.85 -5.86
CA ARG A 100 -15.53 10.91 -5.14
C ARG A 100 -15.25 11.52 -3.78
N THR A 101 -15.76 12.74 -3.58
CA THR A 101 -15.81 13.45 -2.29
C THR A 101 -14.52 13.41 -1.46
N GLY A 102 -13.64 14.41 -1.63
CA GLY A 102 -12.71 14.91 -0.62
C GLY A 102 -11.49 14.05 -0.26
N GLN A 103 -11.61 12.73 -0.34
CA GLN A 103 -10.66 11.82 0.30
C GLN A 103 -10.38 10.55 -0.50
N GLN A 104 -11.18 10.23 -1.51
CA GLN A 104 -11.01 8.98 -2.27
C GLN A 104 -10.95 9.24 -3.78
N LEU A 105 -9.88 8.75 -4.38
CA LEU A 105 -9.69 8.69 -5.81
C LEU A 105 -9.77 7.22 -6.26
N THR A 106 -10.59 6.94 -7.27
CA THR A 106 -10.64 5.65 -7.94
C THR A 106 -10.04 5.77 -9.33
N VAL A 107 -9.03 4.96 -9.60
CA VAL A 107 -8.37 4.87 -10.90
C VAL A 107 -8.73 3.51 -11.51
N ARG A 108 -9.32 3.51 -12.70
CA ARG A 108 -9.57 2.29 -13.47
C ARG A 108 -8.67 2.24 -14.69
N VAL A 109 -7.99 1.11 -14.86
CA VAL A 109 -7.20 0.77 -16.03
C VAL A 109 -7.96 -0.34 -16.76
N GLY A 110 -8.46 -0.05 -17.96
CA GLY A 110 -9.35 -0.99 -18.66
C GLY A 110 -10.65 -1.30 -17.89
N SER A 111 -11.14 -2.53 -18.01
CA SER A 111 -12.30 -3.08 -17.29
C SER A 111 -11.94 -3.76 -15.97
N ASP A 112 -10.73 -4.33 -15.90
CA ASP A 112 -10.43 -5.40 -14.94
C ASP A 112 -9.39 -4.99 -13.89
N ILE A 113 -8.94 -3.74 -13.90
CA ILE A 113 -8.06 -3.18 -12.88
C ILE A 113 -8.72 -1.95 -12.26
N THR A 114 -8.91 -1.99 -10.94
CA THR A 114 -9.42 -0.87 -10.14
C THR A 114 -8.51 -0.63 -8.95
N LEU A 115 -7.92 0.56 -8.92
CA LEU A 115 -7.07 1.03 -7.85
C LEU A 115 -7.78 2.14 -7.09
N VAL A 116 -7.68 2.09 -5.77
CA VAL A 116 -8.26 3.09 -4.87
C VAL A 116 -7.12 3.78 -4.14
N ILE A 117 -7.13 5.10 -4.20
CA ILE A 117 -6.17 5.96 -3.50
C ILE A 117 -6.96 6.77 -2.48
N GLN A 118 -6.50 6.74 -1.24
CA GLN A 118 -7.15 7.44 -0.14
C GLN A 118 -6.20 8.52 0.38
N LYS A 119 -6.69 9.76 0.45
CA LYS A 119 -6.02 10.83 1.19
C LYS A 119 -6.44 10.73 2.66
N ARG A 120 -5.47 10.58 3.55
CA ARG A 120 -5.64 10.57 5.00
C ARG A 120 -5.15 11.89 5.57
N VAL A 121 -5.95 12.45 6.47
CA VAL A 121 -5.64 13.71 7.15
C VAL A 121 -4.76 13.40 8.36
N GLY A 122 -3.59 14.02 8.42
CA GLY A 122 -2.71 13.91 9.57
C GLY A 122 -3.27 14.67 10.78
N ASN A 123 -2.99 14.21 12.00
CA ASN A 123 -3.33 14.98 13.19
C ASN A 123 -2.42 16.23 13.30
N SER A 124 -3.00 17.40 13.07
CA SER A 124 -2.29 18.67 13.11
C SER A 124 -1.74 19.02 14.49
N SER A 125 -2.40 18.61 15.58
CA SER A 125 -1.90 18.87 16.94
C SER A 125 -0.65 18.04 17.29
N GLU A 126 -0.41 16.97 16.55
CA GLU A 126 0.76 16.10 16.68
C GLU A 126 1.77 16.32 15.55
N TYR A 127 1.58 17.37 14.73
CA TYR A 127 2.42 17.68 13.57
C TYR A 127 2.53 16.54 12.55
N LYS A 128 1.53 15.66 12.50
CA LYS A 128 1.45 14.57 11.53
C LYS A 128 1.04 15.13 10.18
N ARG A 129 1.74 14.71 9.15
CA ARG A 129 1.49 15.06 7.74
C ARG A 129 0.29 14.26 7.20
N ASP A 130 -0.46 14.84 6.28
CA ASP A 130 -1.41 14.10 5.43
C ASP A 130 -0.68 13.02 4.63
N PHE A 131 -1.30 11.89 4.34
CA PHE A 131 -0.64 10.83 3.57
C PHE A 131 -1.59 10.08 2.66
N LEU A 132 -1.02 9.24 1.80
CA LEU A 132 -1.77 8.45 0.83
C LEU A 132 -1.83 6.98 1.24
N GLY A 133 -2.98 6.36 1.06
CA GLY A 133 -3.15 4.91 1.00
C GLY A 133 -3.38 4.46 -0.43
N LEU A 134 -2.85 3.30 -0.80
CA LEU A 134 -3.10 2.64 -2.09
C LEU A 134 -3.69 1.25 -1.83
N GLU A 135 -4.76 0.93 -2.54
CA GLU A 135 -5.45 -0.36 -2.47
C GLU A 135 -5.72 -0.88 -3.89
N ILE A 136 -5.42 -2.16 -4.12
CA ILE A 136 -5.84 -2.89 -5.31
C ILE A 136 -7.24 -3.45 -5.02
N LYS A 137 -8.28 -2.79 -5.52
CA LYS A 137 -9.68 -3.21 -5.31
C LYS A 137 -10.13 -4.29 -6.29
N ASN A 138 -9.57 -4.27 -7.50
CA ASN A 138 -9.73 -5.32 -8.49
C ASN A 138 -8.41 -5.44 -9.26
N GLY A 139 -7.75 -6.59 -9.17
CA GLY A 139 -6.50 -6.89 -9.88
C GLY A 139 -6.63 -7.94 -10.98
N GLN A 140 -7.85 -8.36 -11.34
CA GLN A 140 -8.06 -9.46 -12.29
C GLN A 140 -7.41 -9.22 -13.67
N GLY A 141 -7.27 -7.96 -14.07
CA GLY A 141 -6.61 -7.58 -15.32
C GLY A 141 -5.08 -7.52 -15.27
N LEU A 142 -4.46 -7.67 -14.09
CA LEU A 142 -2.99 -7.76 -13.97
C LEU A 142 -2.51 -9.08 -14.58
N SER A 143 -1.34 -9.10 -15.19
CA SER A 143 -0.74 -10.31 -15.76
C SER A 143 -0.09 -11.18 -14.70
N ASP A 144 0.30 -12.41 -15.08
CA ASP A 144 1.07 -13.30 -14.21
C ASP A 144 2.53 -12.82 -13.99
N GLN A 145 2.95 -11.75 -14.69
CA GLN A 145 4.25 -11.10 -14.51
C GLN A 145 4.15 -9.85 -13.62
N VAL A 146 2.99 -9.56 -13.02
CA VAL A 146 2.87 -8.45 -12.08
C VAL A 146 3.78 -8.66 -10.88
N ASP A 147 4.49 -7.59 -10.54
CA ASP A 147 5.44 -7.56 -9.45
C ASP A 147 5.35 -6.21 -8.70
N GLY A 148 6.35 -5.94 -7.86
CA GLY A 148 6.39 -4.78 -6.97
C GLY A 148 5.94 -5.14 -5.57
N ILE A 149 6.11 -4.20 -4.63
CA ILE A 149 5.90 -4.45 -3.20
C ILE A 149 4.55 -5.09 -2.90
N ILE A 150 3.48 -4.57 -3.51
CA ILE A 150 2.12 -5.08 -3.32
C ILE A 150 1.66 -5.90 -4.53
N GLY A 151 2.05 -5.52 -5.75
CA GLY A 151 1.62 -6.18 -6.98
C GLY A 151 1.97 -7.67 -7.01
N GLN A 152 3.13 -8.05 -6.47
CA GLN A 152 3.56 -9.45 -6.41
C GLN A 152 2.55 -10.39 -5.71
N PHE A 153 1.72 -9.87 -4.81
CA PHE A 153 0.78 -10.69 -4.03
C PHE A 153 -0.51 -11.01 -4.81
N GLU A 154 -0.78 -10.33 -5.92
CA GLU A 154 -1.98 -10.58 -6.74
C GLU A 154 -1.92 -11.91 -7.48
N ARG A 155 -0.71 -12.44 -7.70
CA ARG A 155 -0.47 -13.70 -8.45
C ARG A 155 0.30 -14.73 -7.65
N ARG A 156 0.62 -14.43 -6.40
CA ARG A 156 1.30 -15.35 -5.49
C ARG A 156 0.30 -15.93 -4.53
N GLU A 157 0.39 -17.23 -4.38
CA GLU A 157 -0.38 -17.92 -3.37
C GLU A 157 0.16 -17.61 -1.98
N ILE A 158 -0.75 -17.14 -1.12
CA ILE A 158 -0.54 -16.92 0.31
C ILE A 158 -1.50 -17.83 1.05
N ARG A 159 -0.98 -18.78 1.82
CA ARG A 159 -1.79 -19.70 2.62
C ARG A 159 -1.31 -19.75 4.05
N LEU A 160 -2.24 -19.69 4.99
CA LEU A 160 -1.99 -20.05 6.37
C LEU A 160 -2.09 -21.57 6.52
N ASP A 161 -1.04 -22.17 7.06
CA ASP A 161 -1.03 -23.57 7.47
C ASP A 161 -1.83 -23.68 8.78
N ALA A 162 -3.11 -24.03 8.69
CA ALA A 162 -4.02 -24.08 9.83
C ALA A 162 -3.54 -25.05 10.93
N ASP A 163 -2.91 -26.16 10.54
CA ASP A 163 -2.37 -27.17 11.46
C ASP A 163 -1.15 -26.66 12.23
N SER A 164 -0.49 -25.62 11.72
CA SER A 164 0.64 -24.97 12.41
C SER A 164 0.20 -23.94 13.46
N VAL A 165 -1.08 -23.56 13.49
CA VAL A 165 -1.57 -22.52 14.40
C VAL A 165 -1.59 -23.05 15.83
N SER A 166 -0.89 -22.36 16.74
CA SER A 166 -0.78 -22.73 18.15
C SER A 166 -0.79 -21.50 19.05
N GLY A 167 -1.17 -21.69 20.31
CA GLY A 167 -1.32 -20.60 21.29
C GLY A 167 -2.71 -19.94 21.26
N GLU A 168 -2.93 -18.99 22.17
CA GLU A 168 -4.21 -18.27 22.33
C GLU A 168 -3.99 -16.76 22.35
N GLY A 169 -5.01 -16.00 21.93
CA GLY A 169 -4.97 -14.54 21.92
C GLY A 169 -3.80 -13.97 21.11
N ASP A 170 -3.03 -13.09 21.75
CA ASP A 170 -1.83 -12.41 21.23
C ASP A 170 -0.59 -13.33 21.15
N ARG A 171 -0.65 -14.51 21.75
CA ARG A 171 0.41 -15.53 21.68
C ARG A 171 0.23 -16.49 20.51
N ARG A 172 -0.86 -16.34 19.74
CA ARG A 172 -1.10 -17.16 18.55
C ARG A 172 0.05 -17.01 17.57
N ARG A 173 0.67 -18.15 17.24
CA ARG A 173 1.69 -18.28 16.19
C ARG A 173 1.21 -19.27 15.15
N GLY A 174 1.74 -19.16 13.96
CA GLY A 174 1.48 -20.08 12.86
C GLY A 174 2.52 -19.92 11.77
N SER A 175 2.27 -20.55 10.63
CA SER A 175 3.16 -20.50 9.49
C SER A 175 2.38 -20.15 8.23
N LEU A 176 2.86 -19.13 7.51
CA LEU A 176 2.36 -18.78 6.18
C LEU A 176 3.25 -19.40 5.12
N THR A 177 2.66 -19.92 4.06
CA THR A 177 3.35 -20.21 2.81
C THR A 177 3.10 -19.06 1.85
N VAL A 178 4.16 -18.35 1.44
CA VAL A 178 4.12 -17.27 0.45
C VAL A 178 4.99 -17.68 -0.72
N ALA A 179 4.39 -17.90 -1.89
CA ALA A 179 5.12 -18.35 -3.09
C ALA A 179 6.03 -19.57 -2.83
N GLY A 180 5.53 -20.54 -2.05
CA GLY A 180 6.26 -21.76 -1.69
C GLY A 180 7.29 -21.60 -0.56
N GLN A 181 7.52 -20.39 -0.05
CA GLN A 181 8.39 -20.14 1.10
C GLN A 181 7.58 -20.14 2.39
N ARG A 182 8.04 -20.90 3.38
CA ARG A 182 7.43 -20.96 4.72
C ARG A 182 7.95 -19.80 5.58
N LEU A 183 7.03 -19.04 6.17
CA LEU A 183 7.28 -17.87 6.99
C LEU A 183 6.57 -18.04 8.34
N ASP A 184 7.33 -17.96 9.43
CA ASP A 184 6.73 -17.98 10.76
C ASP A 184 6.10 -16.64 11.10
N VAL A 185 4.86 -16.69 11.57
CA VAL A 185 4.04 -15.53 11.87
C VAL A 185 3.45 -15.60 13.26
N CYS A 186 3.18 -14.44 13.84
CA CYS A 186 2.38 -14.29 15.05
C CYS A 186 1.24 -13.32 14.80
N ILE A 187 0.15 -13.46 15.55
CA ILE A 187 -0.90 -12.45 15.53
C ILE A 187 -0.40 -11.18 16.22
N SER A 188 -0.72 -10.06 15.59
CA SER A 188 -0.44 -8.74 16.11
C SER A 188 -1.64 -7.85 15.79
N GLU A 189 -1.99 -6.98 16.72
CA GLU A 189 -2.96 -5.93 16.45
C GLU A 189 -2.26 -4.77 15.75
N ARG A 190 -2.75 -4.39 14.56
CA ARG A 190 -2.21 -3.29 13.75
C ARG A 190 -3.32 -2.34 13.38
N MET A 191 -2.99 -1.06 13.30
CA MET A 191 -3.93 -0.04 12.84
C MET A 191 -4.25 -0.27 11.36
N ASP A 192 -5.51 -0.58 11.05
CA ASP A 192 -6.00 -0.53 9.67
C ASP A 192 -6.32 0.92 9.32
N LEU A 193 -5.43 1.53 8.55
CA LEU A 193 -5.56 2.93 8.15
C LEU A 193 -6.74 3.18 7.21
N ARG A 194 -7.39 2.16 6.65
CA ARG A 194 -8.60 2.34 5.84
C ARG A 194 -9.81 2.63 6.73
N GLU A 195 -9.91 1.89 7.83
CA GLU A 195 -11.05 1.91 8.75
C GLU A 195 -10.81 2.75 10.01
N ASP A 196 -9.58 3.25 10.22
CA ASP A 196 -9.17 3.94 11.45
C ASP A 196 -9.42 3.09 12.71
N ARG A 197 -9.15 1.79 12.60
CA ARG A 197 -9.41 0.82 13.66
C ARG A 197 -8.29 -0.20 13.73
N ALA A 198 -7.93 -0.58 14.95
CA ALA A 198 -7.02 -1.68 15.20
C ALA A 198 -7.66 -3.03 14.80
N ARG A 199 -6.94 -3.81 14.00
CA ARG A 199 -7.36 -5.11 13.47
C ARG A 199 -6.25 -6.14 13.75
N GLU A 200 -6.66 -7.36 14.08
CA GLU A 200 -5.72 -8.48 14.14
C GLU A 200 -5.24 -8.83 12.73
N CYS A 201 -3.94 -9.06 12.60
CA CYS A 201 -3.36 -9.63 11.39
C CYS A 201 -2.15 -10.50 11.71
N TRP A 202 -1.87 -11.42 10.81
CA TRP A 202 -0.65 -12.22 10.82
C TRP A 202 0.53 -11.31 10.47
N TRP A 203 1.51 -11.30 11.36
CA TRP A 203 2.72 -10.50 11.25
C TRP A 203 3.93 -11.42 11.28
N TYR A 204 4.93 -11.14 10.45
CA TYR A 204 6.16 -11.94 10.42
C TYR A 204 6.94 -11.85 11.73
N ALA A 205 7.23 -13.01 12.34
CA ALA A 205 7.64 -13.11 13.75
C ALA A 205 9.11 -12.79 14.03
N ASP A 206 9.98 -12.66 13.02
CA ASP A 206 11.38 -12.27 13.22
C ASP A 206 11.50 -10.74 13.25
N SER A 207 11.76 -10.21 14.44
CA SER A 207 11.73 -8.79 14.81
C SER A 207 12.74 -7.91 14.07
N ASN A 208 13.64 -8.49 13.26
CA ASN A 208 14.70 -7.77 12.57
C ASN A 208 14.68 -7.88 11.04
N ASN A 209 13.82 -8.74 10.48
CA ASN A 209 13.71 -8.88 9.04
C ASN A 209 12.28 -8.57 8.62
N ILE A 210 12.10 -7.33 8.17
CA ILE A 210 11.11 -6.99 7.15
C ILE A 210 11.09 -8.08 6.08
N LEU A 211 10.01 -8.22 5.33
CA LEU A 211 9.96 -9.00 4.07
C LEU A 211 11.00 -8.53 3.01
N GLU A 212 12.07 -7.86 3.44
CA GLU A 212 13.21 -7.29 2.75
C GLU A 212 14.00 -8.32 1.95
N ASN A 213 14.25 -9.53 2.47
CA ASN A 213 15.02 -10.49 1.68
C ASN A 213 14.28 -10.94 0.41
N PRO A 214 12.97 -11.25 0.46
CA PRO A 214 12.15 -11.42 -0.74
C PRO A 214 11.91 -10.11 -1.53
N LEU A 215 11.86 -8.96 -0.87
CA LEU A 215 11.54 -7.65 -1.48
C LEU A 215 12.74 -6.85 -1.99
N ARG A 216 13.97 -7.35 -1.81
CA ARG A 216 15.22 -6.63 -2.15
C ARG A 216 15.29 -6.21 -3.61
N HIS A 217 14.61 -6.95 -4.50
CA HIS A 217 14.64 -6.73 -5.94
C HIS A 217 13.82 -5.51 -6.39
N TYR A 218 13.05 -4.87 -5.48
CA TYR A 218 12.09 -3.82 -5.83
C TYR A 218 12.49 -2.43 -5.32
N ARG A 219 13.73 -2.27 -4.84
CA ARG A 219 14.29 -1.02 -4.28
C ARG A 219 14.78 -0.01 -5.33
N THR A 220 14.61 -0.27 -6.62
CA THR A 220 15.16 0.55 -7.72
C THR A 220 14.09 1.05 -8.66
#